data_AF-A0A534ZKW5-F1
#
_entry.id   AF-A0A534ZKW5-F1
#
_cell.length_a   1.000
_cell.length_b   1.000
_cell.length_c   1.000
_cell.angle_alpha   90.00
_cell.angle_beta   90.00
_cell.angle_gamma   90.00
#
_symmetry.space_group_name_H-M   'P 1'
#
loop_
_entity.id
_entity.type
_entity.pdbx_description
1 polymer ?
#
loop_
_entity_poly.entity_id
_entity_poly.type
_entity_poly.pdbx_seq_one_letter_code
_entity_poly.pdbx_strand_id
1 'polypeptide(L)'
;LVVAHEPNPTVRRFMHQLRTRHGIRLIYSGASVFAALPVLEALRRHEVVGMQIDPWGGAQGSHALDFCGAPARFQLGPFAIARVARAPVVPVFAVRLGIRRYELRTVGRFDPATPADAVAALTATVRAYERLVRERPEQWLMFDDVWREAAAPAAPYEIVPQASGLRRR
;
A
#
# COMPACT_ATOMS: atom_id res chain seq x y z
N LEU A 1 -2.42 -1.71 -11.34
CA LEU A 1 -1.70 -1.48 -10.06
C LEU A 1 -1.82 -0.02 -9.71
N VAL A 2 -2.32 0.30 -8.51
CA VAL A 2 -2.40 1.68 -8.01
C VAL A 2 -1.06 2.06 -7.37
N VAL A 3 -0.52 3.22 -7.73
CA VAL A 3 0.79 3.71 -7.25
C VAL A 3 0.73 5.20 -6.94
N ALA A 4 1.50 5.67 -5.95
CA ALA A 4 1.68 7.10 -5.70
C ALA A 4 2.57 7.75 -6.77
N HIS A 5 2.50 9.08 -6.85
CA HIS A 5 3.41 9.85 -7.71
C HIS A 5 4.82 9.89 -7.09
N GLU A 6 5.80 9.41 -7.84
CA GLU A 6 7.22 9.57 -7.51
C GLU A 6 7.70 10.97 -7.95
N PRO A 7 8.17 11.83 -7.03
CA PRO A 7 8.59 13.20 -7.36
C PRO A 7 9.81 13.22 -8.30
N ASN A 8 10.78 12.31 -8.11
CA ASN A 8 11.97 12.28 -8.96
C ASN A 8 11.63 11.71 -10.36
N PRO A 9 11.77 12.48 -11.44
CA PRO A 9 11.34 12.05 -12.77
C PRO A 9 12.12 10.85 -13.30
N THR A 10 13.40 10.72 -12.96
CA THR A 10 14.24 9.60 -13.40
C THR A 10 13.85 8.31 -12.68
N VAL A 11 13.62 8.38 -11.37
CA VAL A 11 13.13 7.23 -10.58
C VAL A 11 11.74 6.84 -11.05
N ARG A 12 10.84 7.81 -11.27
CA ARG A 12 9.49 7.58 -11.80
C ARG A 12 9.53 6.83 -13.14
N ARG A 13 10.39 7.26 -14.07
CA ARG A 13 10.56 6.61 -15.38
C ARG A 13 11.06 5.17 -15.24
N PHE A 14 12.09 4.95 -14.43
CA PHE A 14 12.63 3.63 -14.15
C PHE A 14 11.56 2.69 -13.56
N MET A 15 10.86 3.16 -12.52
CA MET A 15 9.79 2.45 -11.85
C MET A 15 8.60 2.14 -12.76
N HIS A 16 8.26 3.05 -13.67
CA HIS A 16 7.23 2.84 -14.68
C HIS A 16 7.61 1.70 -15.62
N GLN A 17 8.80 1.76 -16.24
CA GLN A 17 9.30 0.73 -17.16
C GLN A 17 9.37 -0.65 -16.49
N LEU A 18 9.87 -0.72 -15.26
CA LEU A 18 9.99 -1.99 -14.53
C LEU A 18 8.63 -2.66 -14.29
N ARG A 19 7.59 -1.87 -14.01
CA ARG A 19 6.24 -2.39 -13.75
C ARG A 19 5.50 -2.71 -15.05
N THR A 20 5.59 -1.86 -16.06
CA THR A 20 4.82 -2.02 -17.32
C THR A 20 5.40 -3.08 -18.26
N ARG A 21 6.69 -3.44 -18.14
CA ARG A 21 7.31 -4.48 -18.99
C ARG A 21 6.63 -5.86 -18.93
N HIS A 22 5.82 -6.10 -17.90
CA HIS A 22 5.06 -7.34 -17.70
C HIS A 22 3.56 -7.16 -17.98
N GLY A 23 3.16 -6.12 -18.72
CA GLY A 23 1.76 -5.85 -19.07
C GLY A 23 0.93 -5.22 -17.93
N ILE A 24 1.55 -4.84 -16.82
CA ILE A 24 0.86 -4.18 -15.70
C ILE A 24 0.57 -2.73 -16.08
N ARG A 25 -0.71 -2.35 -16.08
CA ARG A 25 -1.10 -0.92 -16.19
C ARG A 25 -1.06 -0.23 -14.84
N LEU A 26 -0.52 0.99 -14.84
CA LEU A 26 -0.41 1.82 -13.64
C LEU A 26 -1.58 2.81 -13.59
N ILE A 27 -2.20 2.92 -12.42
CA ILE A 27 -3.16 3.96 -12.07
C ILE A 27 -2.48 4.80 -10.99
N TYR A 28 -2.30 6.09 -11.22
CA TYR A 28 -1.69 6.95 -10.22
C TYR A 28 -2.74 7.44 -9.23
N SER A 29 -2.49 7.22 -7.94
CA SER A 29 -3.32 7.78 -6.87
C SER A 29 -3.07 9.28 -6.73
N GLY A 30 -4.13 10.06 -6.60
CA GLY A 30 -4.06 11.50 -6.32
C GLY A 30 -4.97 11.87 -5.15
N ALA A 31 -4.84 13.11 -4.67
CA ALA A 31 -5.68 13.66 -3.60
C ALA A 31 -7.11 14.00 -4.05
N SER A 32 -7.43 13.83 -5.33
CA SER A 32 -8.75 14.13 -5.87
C SER A 32 -9.76 13.04 -5.51
N VAL A 33 -11.01 13.43 -5.25
CA VAL A 33 -12.16 12.52 -5.11
C VAL A 33 -12.33 11.62 -6.34
N PHE A 34 -11.87 12.08 -7.52
CA PHE A 34 -11.93 11.33 -8.76
C PHE A 34 -10.82 10.26 -8.91
N ALA A 35 -9.85 10.20 -7.97
CA ALA A 35 -8.75 9.24 -8.05
C ALA A 35 -9.21 7.77 -8.00
N ALA A 36 -10.42 7.51 -7.49
CA ALA A 36 -11.03 6.18 -7.49
C ALA A 36 -11.67 5.79 -8.83
N LEU A 37 -12.00 6.74 -9.72
CA LEU A 37 -12.71 6.46 -10.97
C LEU A 37 -11.98 5.48 -11.89
N PRO A 38 -10.65 5.61 -12.15
CA PRO A 38 -9.96 4.65 -13.01
C PRO A 38 -9.92 3.24 -12.41
N VAL A 39 -9.93 3.13 -11.08
CA VAL A 39 -9.99 1.83 -10.38
C VAL A 39 -11.37 1.21 -10.56
N LEU A 40 -12.44 1.97 -10.34
CA LEU A 40 -13.82 1.52 -10.55
C LEU A 40 -14.04 1.09 -12.00
N GLU A 41 -13.53 1.84 -12.96
CA GLU A 41 -13.64 1.53 -14.38
C GLU A 41 -12.91 0.22 -14.73
N ALA A 42 -11.70 0.01 -14.19
CA ALA A 42 -10.96 -1.24 -14.36
C ALA A 42 -11.73 -2.44 -13.80
N LEU A 43 -12.27 -2.32 -12.58
CA LEU A 43 -13.07 -3.39 -11.98
C LEU A 43 -14.36 -3.65 -12.77
N ARG A 44 -15.01 -2.62 -13.33
CA ARG A 44 -16.18 -2.76 -14.21
C ARG A 44 -15.85 -3.50 -15.52
N ARG A 45 -14.60 -3.45 -15.98
CA ARG A 45 -14.09 -4.23 -17.12
C ARG A 45 -13.62 -5.64 -16.72
N HIS A 46 -13.96 -6.10 -15.51
CA HIS A 46 -13.54 -7.40 -14.96
C HIS A 46 -12.02 -7.57 -14.85
N GLU A 47 -11.30 -6.46 -14.67
CA GLU A 47 -9.85 -6.48 -14.50
C GLU A 47 -9.45 -6.64 -13.03
N VAL A 48 -8.22 -7.10 -12.79
CA VAL A 48 -7.67 -7.18 -11.44
C VAL A 48 -6.92 -5.89 -11.11
N VAL A 49 -7.25 -5.29 -9.96
CA VAL A 49 -6.55 -4.12 -9.44
C VAL A 49 -5.78 -4.47 -8.18
N GLY A 50 -4.45 -4.31 -8.22
CA GLY A 50 -3.61 -4.33 -7.03
C GLY A 50 -3.56 -2.95 -6.37
N MET A 51 -3.77 -2.91 -5.05
CA MET A 51 -3.63 -1.75 -4.20
C MET A 51 -2.81 -2.13 -2.97
N GLN A 52 -1.90 -1.25 -2.56
CA GLN A 52 -1.07 -1.47 -1.38
C GLN A 52 -1.87 -1.16 -0.10
N ILE A 53 -1.62 -1.93 0.96
CA ILE A 53 -2.16 -1.68 2.30
C ILE A 53 -0.95 -1.57 3.22
N ASP A 54 -0.66 -0.35 3.65
CA ASP A 54 0.36 -0.08 4.65
C ASP A 54 -0.19 0.91 5.67
N PRO A 55 0.32 0.87 6.92
CA PRO A 55 -0.01 1.90 7.89
C PRO A 55 0.63 3.20 7.42
N TRP A 56 -0.20 4.23 7.20
CA TRP A 56 0.24 5.54 6.73
C TRP A 56 -0.58 6.63 7.41
N GLY A 57 0.12 7.61 8.00
CA GLY A 57 -0.49 8.72 8.71
C GLY A 57 -1.21 9.73 7.78
N GLY A 58 -2.30 10.32 8.27
CA GLY A 58 -2.81 11.59 7.76
C GLY A 58 -3.61 11.59 6.45
N ALA A 59 -3.84 10.45 5.79
CA ALA A 59 -4.68 10.43 4.58
C ALA A 59 -6.19 10.48 4.93
N GLN A 60 -6.97 11.31 4.19
CA GLN A 60 -8.43 11.25 4.24
C GLN A 60 -8.91 9.84 3.88
N GLY A 61 -9.92 9.33 4.60
CA GLY A 61 -10.41 7.95 4.41
C GLY A 61 -9.53 6.86 5.04
N SER A 62 -8.64 7.23 5.97
CA SER A 62 -7.94 6.27 6.82
C SER A 62 -8.79 5.84 8.03
N HIS A 63 -8.61 4.61 8.48
CA HIS A 63 -9.28 4.01 9.63
C HIS A 63 -8.23 3.59 10.67
N ALA A 64 -8.45 3.95 11.93
CA ALA A 64 -7.53 3.63 13.02
C ALA A 64 -7.79 2.21 13.54
N LEU A 65 -6.73 1.42 13.68
CA LEU A 65 -6.76 0.07 14.24
C LEU A 65 -5.54 -0.13 15.13
N ASP A 66 -5.68 -0.93 16.18
CA ASP A 66 -4.52 -1.37 16.96
C ASP A 66 -3.60 -2.21 16.08
N PHE A 67 -2.33 -1.83 16.04
CA PHE A 67 -1.30 -2.51 15.29
C PHE A 67 -0.02 -2.59 16.12
N CYS A 68 0.39 -3.80 16.47
CA CYS A 68 1.59 -4.03 17.29
C CYS A 68 1.57 -3.30 18.66
N GLY A 69 0.39 -3.12 19.26
CA GLY A 69 0.23 -2.56 20.60
C GLY A 69 0.02 -1.04 20.67
N ALA A 70 -0.01 -0.35 19.53
CA ALA A 70 -0.33 1.07 19.45
C ALA A 70 -1.28 1.34 18.27
N PRO A 71 -2.07 2.43 18.31
CA PRO A 71 -2.97 2.77 17.22
C PRO A 71 -2.18 3.16 15.96
N ALA A 72 -2.53 2.58 14.82
CA ALA A 72 -2.02 2.96 13.51
C ALA A 72 -3.18 3.18 12.53
N ARG A 73 -2.93 3.98 11.48
CA ARG A 73 -3.96 4.35 10.50
C ARG A 73 -3.75 3.59 9.20
N PHE A 74 -4.79 2.90 8.73
CA PHE A 74 -4.77 2.14 7.48
C PHE A 74 -5.76 2.72 6.47
N GLN A 75 -5.48 2.55 5.18
CA GLN A 75 -6.34 3.06 4.12
C GLN A 75 -7.59 2.17 3.97
N LEU A 76 -8.78 2.73 4.24
CA LEU A 76 -10.06 2.03 4.01
C LEU A 76 -10.46 2.02 2.52
N GLY A 77 -9.84 2.90 1.73
CA GLY A 77 -10.13 3.11 0.30
C GLY A 77 -10.28 1.82 -0.53
N PRO A 78 -9.33 0.87 -0.50
CA PRO A 78 -9.44 -0.37 -1.29
C PRO A 78 -10.71 -1.18 -0.99
N PHE A 79 -11.08 -1.30 0.29
CA PHE A 79 -12.28 -2.04 0.72
C PHE A 79 -13.57 -1.28 0.40
N ALA A 80 -13.55 0.06 0.53
CA ALA A 80 -14.67 0.90 0.15
C ALA A 80 -14.91 0.91 -1.37
N ILE A 81 -13.85 0.95 -2.18
CA ILE A 81 -13.93 0.88 -3.64
C ILE A 81 -14.47 -0.48 -4.08
N ALA A 82 -13.98 -1.57 -3.49
CA ALA A 82 -14.47 -2.91 -3.79
C ALA A 82 -15.97 -3.05 -3.50
N ARG A 83 -16.45 -2.50 -2.39
CA ARG A 83 -17.89 -2.44 -2.08
C ARG A 83 -18.69 -1.71 -3.14
N VAL A 84 -18.24 -0.52 -3.56
CA VAL A 84 -18.92 0.27 -4.59
C VAL A 84 -18.91 -0.44 -5.94
N ALA A 85 -17.78 -1.08 -6.29
CA ALA A 85 -17.65 -1.87 -7.51
C ALA A 85 -18.38 -3.22 -7.46
N ARG A 86 -18.88 -3.64 -6.29
CA ARG A 86 -19.35 -5.00 -6.02
C ARG A 86 -18.32 -6.06 -6.45
N ALA A 87 -17.06 -5.76 -6.18
CA ALA A 87 -15.92 -6.61 -6.49
C ALA A 87 -15.38 -7.27 -5.23
N PRO A 88 -14.88 -8.52 -5.32
CA PRO A 88 -14.21 -9.16 -4.20
C PRO A 88 -12.86 -8.54 -3.88
N VAL A 89 -12.48 -8.62 -2.62
CA VAL A 89 -11.15 -8.29 -2.10
C VAL A 89 -10.47 -9.56 -1.64
N VAL A 90 -9.24 -9.78 -2.09
CA VAL A 90 -8.37 -10.86 -1.60
C VAL A 90 -7.08 -10.20 -1.10
N PRO A 91 -6.88 -10.07 0.22
CA PRO A 91 -5.62 -9.59 0.76
C PRO A 91 -4.54 -10.65 0.55
N VAL A 92 -3.40 -10.22 0.00
CA VAL A 92 -2.26 -11.09 -0.32
C VAL A 92 -1.00 -10.49 0.28
N PHE A 93 -0.24 -11.30 1.01
CA PHE A 93 1.08 -10.96 1.52
C PHE A 93 2.13 -11.87 0.89
N ALA A 94 3.27 -11.32 0.50
CA ALA A 94 4.38 -12.08 -0.03
C ALA A 94 5.48 -12.21 1.03
N VAL A 95 5.74 -13.44 1.47
CA VAL A 95 6.77 -13.76 2.46
C VAL A 95 7.96 -14.37 1.74
N ARG A 96 9.16 -13.84 1.96
CA ARG A 96 10.38 -14.40 1.39
C ARG A 96 10.83 -15.59 2.24
N LEU A 97 10.94 -16.76 1.61
CA LEU A 97 11.44 -17.99 2.26
C LEU A 97 12.90 -18.29 1.92
N GLY A 98 13.46 -17.62 0.91
CA GLY A 98 14.84 -17.81 0.47
C GLY A 98 15.15 -17.03 -0.80
N ILE A 99 16.28 -17.33 -1.44
CA ILE A 99 16.64 -16.73 -2.73
C ILE A 99 15.62 -17.16 -3.77
N ARG A 100 14.93 -16.19 -4.39
CA ARG A 100 13.90 -16.41 -5.42
C ARG A 100 12.75 -17.34 -4.99
N ARG A 101 12.57 -17.58 -3.69
CA ARG A 101 11.49 -18.41 -3.14
C ARG A 101 10.59 -17.58 -2.24
N TYR A 102 9.32 -17.51 -2.61
CA TYR A 102 8.30 -16.72 -1.93
C TYR A 102 7.06 -17.56 -1.64
N GLU A 103 6.42 -17.28 -0.52
CA GLU A 103 5.11 -17.81 -0.14
C GLU A 103 4.09 -16.68 -0.23
N LEU A 104 2.98 -16.92 -0.90
CA LEU A 104 1.85 -15.98 -0.91
C LEU A 104 0.84 -16.43 0.14
N ARG A 105 0.60 -15.60 1.14
CA ARG A 105 -0.39 -15.85 2.19
C ARG A 105 -1.60 -14.96 1.95
N THR A 106 -2.78 -15.56 2.03
CA THR A 106 -4.05 -14.84 1.92
C THR A 106 -4.86 -15.00 3.19
N VAL A 107 -5.67 -13.98 3.50
CA VAL A 107 -6.55 -13.99 4.68
C VAL A 107 -7.93 -14.57 4.35
N GLY A 108 -8.22 -14.69 3.05
CA GLY A 108 -9.50 -15.10 2.52
C GLY A 108 -9.98 -14.18 1.41
N ARG A 109 -11.23 -14.39 0.99
CA ARG A 109 -11.97 -13.54 0.07
C ARG A 109 -13.05 -12.80 0.85
N PHE A 110 -13.13 -11.50 0.64
CA PHE A 110 -14.18 -10.64 1.20
C PHE A 110 -15.02 -10.05 0.08
N ASP A 111 -16.34 -10.08 0.24
CA ASP A 111 -17.29 -9.51 -0.72
C ASP A 111 -18.10 -8.40 0.00
N PRO A 112 -17.48 -7.24 0.29
CA PRO A 112 -18.12 -6.23 1.13
C PRO A 112 -19.35 -5.62 0.43
N ALA A 113 -20.51 -5.63 1.09
CA ALA A 113 -21.74 -5.04 0.58
C ALA A 113 -22.10 -3.75 1.33
N THR A 114 -21.73 -3.66 2.61
CA THR A 114 -21.99 -2.54 3.51
C THR A 114 -20.69 -1.84 3.94
N PRO A 115 -20.76 -0.58 4.41
CA PRO A 115 -19.59 0.07 5.01
C PRO A 115 -19.00 -0.73 6.18
N ALA A 116 -19.84 -1.41 6.96
CA ALA A 116 -19.40 -2.28 8.06
C ALA A 116 -18.59 -3.48 7.54
N ASP A 117 -19.02 -4.09 6.43
CA ASP A 117 -18.27 -5.21 5.83
C ASP A 117 -16.89 -4.76 5.34
N ALA A 118 -16.80 -3.54 4.77
CA ALA A 118 -15.52 -2.98 4.32
C ALA A 118 -14.56 -2.77 5.50
N VAL A 119 -15.06 -2.27 6.64
CA VAL A 119 -14.28 -2.13 7.88
C VAL A 119 -13.90 -3.51 8.44
N ALA A 120 -14.81 -4.48 8.44
CA ALA A 120 -14.53 -5.83 8.91
C ALA A 120 -13.43 -6.52 8.07
N ALA A 121 -13.48 -6.37 6.75
CA ALA A 121 -12.47 -6.89 5.83
C ALA A 121 -11.10 -6.21 6.05
N LEU A 122 -11.07 -4.89 6.26
CA LEU A 122 -9.87 -4.17 6.63
C LEU A 122 -9.30 -4.70 7.95
N THR A 123 -10.13 -4.81 8.99
CA THR A 123 -9.71 -5.30 10.31
C THR A 123 -9.13 -6.71 10.24
N ALA A 124 -9.79 -7.64 9.55
CA ALA A 124 -9.27 -9.00 9.35
C ALA A 124 -7.92 -9.00 8.62
N THR A 125 -7.77 -8.15 7.60
CA THR A 125 -6.53 -7.95 6.86
C THR A 125 -5.41 -7.45 7.76
N VAL A 126 -5.66 -6.40 8.55
CA VAL A 126 -4.66 -5.80 9.45
C VAL A 126 -4.25 -6.77 10.55
N ARG A 127 -5.19 -7.56 11.10
CA ARG A 127 -4.84 -8.60 12.08
C ARG A 127 -3.93 -9.68 11.49
N ALA A 128 -4.13 -10.06 10.24
CA ALA A 128 -3.22 -10.98 9.55
C ALA A 128 -1.87 -10.34 9.24
N TYR A 129 -1.86 -9.07 8.85
CA TYR A 129 -0.64 -8.31 8.64
C TYR A 129 0.19 -8.23 9.93
N GLU A 130 -0.45 -7.90 11.07
CA GLU A 130 0.22 -7.86 12.38
C GLU A 130 0.86 -9.20 12.75
N ARG A 131 0.14 -10.32 12.54
CA ARG A 131 0.71 -11.66 12.76
C ARG A 131 1.95 -11.90 11.90
N LEU A 132 1.91 -11.48 10.63
CA LEU A 132 3.05 -11.65 9.73
C LEU A 132 4.24 -10.78 10.13
N VAL A 133 4.00 -9.52 10.52
CA VAL A 133 5.06 -8.62 11.01
C VAL A 133 5.69 -9.17 12.27
N ARG A 134 4.91 -9.76 13.18
CA ARG A 134 5.45 -10.43 14.38
C ARG A 134 6.22 -11.71 14.07
N GLU A 135 5.78 -12.48 13.07
CA GLU A 135 6.45 -13.72 12.66
C GLU A 135 7.77 -13.44 11.92
N ARG A 136 7.81 -12.39 11.09
CA ARG A 136 8.90 -12.04 10.17
C ARG A 136 9.29 -10.56 10.25
N PRO A 137 9.66 -10.03 11.43
CA PRO A 137 9.95 -8.61 11.60
C PRO A 137 11.09 -8.14 10.69
N GLU A 138 12.04 -9.01 10.36
CA GLU A 138 13.17 -8.72 9.47
C GLU A 138 12.77 -8.41 8.02
N GLN A 139 11.54 -8.75 7.62
CA GLN A 139 11.02 -8.51 6.27
C GLN A 139 10.07 -7.32 6.19
N TRP A 140 9.75 -6.70 7.33
CA TRP A 140 8.85 -5.56 7.37
C TRP A 140 9.64 -4.27 7.11
N LEU A 141 9.66 -3.84 5.84
CA LEU A 141 10.44 -2.70 5.36
C LEU A 141 9.72 -1.35 5.60
N MET A 142 9.22 -1.15 6.81
CA MET A 142 8.60 0.12 7.23
C MET A 142 9.64 1.00 7.93
N PHE A 143 10.01 2.10 7.29
CA PHE A 143 11.02 3.03 7.81
C PHE A 143 10.41 4.30 8.41
N ASP A 144 9.10 4.51 8.22
CA ASP A 144 8.36 5.63 8.78
C ASP A 144 7.84 5.29 10.18
N ASP A 145 7.68 6.33 11.02
CA ASP A 145 6.99 6.19 12.29
C ASP A 145 5.48 6.20 12.05
N VAL A 146 4.91 5.00 11.97
CA VAL A 146 3.50 4.78 11.62
C VAL A 146 2.55 4.80 12.81
N TRP A 147 3.07 4.95 14.04
CA TRP A 147 2.29 5.01 15.27
C TRP A 147 2.12 6.43 15.81
N ARG A 148 2.87 7.40 15.28
CA ARG A 148 2.65 8.81 15.59
C ARG A 148 1.23 9.23 15.20
N GLU A 149 0.52 9.86 16.14
CA GLU A 149 -0.63 10.68 15.81
C GLU A 149 -0.23 11.69 14.74
N ALA A 150 -1.12 11.95 13.78
CA ALA A 150 -0.85 12.87 12.68
C ALA A 150 -0.60 14.29 13.21
N ALA A 151 0.63 14.61 13.60
CA ALA A 151 1.06 15.91 14.05
C ALA A 151 2.45 16.27 13.50
N ALA A 152 2.44 17.42 12.81
CA ALA A 152 3.52 18.17 12.16
C ALA A 152 4.17 17.50 10.92
N PRO A 153 4.31 18.25 9.80
CA PRO A 153 5.03 17.76 8.62
C PRO A 153 6.46 17.37 9.03
N ALA A 154 6.90 16.20 8.58
CA ALA A 154 8.31 15.83 8.68
C ALA A 154 9.15 16.95 8.05
N ALA A 155 10.22 17.36 8.74
CA ALA A 155 11.19 18.27 8.17
C ALA A 155 11.61 17.73 6.79
N PRO A 156 11.69 18.58 5.74
CA PRO A 156 12.04 18.11 4.41
C PRO A 156 13.31 17.27 4.50
N TYR A 157 13.26 16.09 3.89
CA TYR A 157 14.42 15.22 3.76
C TYR A 157 15.52 16.01 3.07
N GLU A 158 16.51 16.46 3.83
CA GLU A 158 17.69 17.09 3.27
C GLU A 158 18.49 15.99 2.59
N ILE A 159 18.55 16.03 1.26
CA ILE A 159 19.49 15.21 0.50
C ILE A 159 20.87 15.75 0.83
N VAL A 160 21.49 15.25 1.90
CA VAL A 160 22.91 15.49 2.18
C VAL A 160 23.68 14.74 1.09
N PRO A 161 24.39 15.43 0.18
CA PRO A 161 25.17 14.74 -0.84
C PRO A 161 26.26 13.94 -0.12
N GLN A 162 26.14 12.62 -0.07
CA GLN A 162 27.21 11.79 0.48
C GLN A 162 28.39 11.80 -0.50
N ALA A 163 29.45 12.49 -0.06
CA ALA A 163 30.85 12.41 -0.44
C ALA A 163 31.22 12.62 -1.92
N SER A 164 31.64 13.84 -2.22
CA SER A 164 32.63 14.17 -3.26
C SER A 164 33.99 13.52 -2.93
N GLY A 165 34.08 12.19 -3.07
CA GLY A 165 35.20 11.39 -2.57
C GLY A 165 35.80 10.43 -3.59
N LEU A 166 35.72 10.70 -4.89
CA LEU A 166 36.47 9.96 -5.91
C LEU A 166 37.15 10.96 -6.87
N ARG A 167 38.24 11.58 -6.41
CA ARG A 167 39.25 12.05 -7.36
C ARG A 167 39.90 10.82 -7.95
N ARG A 168 39.64 10.58 -9.24
CA ARG A 168 40.37 9.61 -10.06
C ARG A 168 41.86 9.92 -9.94
N ARG A 169 42.66 8.89 -9.63
CA ARG A 169 44.09 8.92 -9.92
C ARG A 169 44.28 8.75 -11.42
#